data_AF-A0A183J6X2-F1
#
_entry.id   AF-A0A183J6X2-F1
#
_cell.length_a   1.000
_cell.length_b   1.000
_cell.length_c   1.000
_cell.angle_alpha   90.00
_cell.angle_beta   90.00
_cell.angle_gamma   90.00
#
_symmetry.space_group_name_H-M   'P 1'
#
loop_
_entity.id
_entity.type
_entity.pdbx_description
1 polymer ?
#
loop_
_entity_poly.entity_id
_entity_poly.type
_entity_poly.pdbx_seq_one_letter_code
_entity_poly.pdbx_strand_id
1 'polypeptide(L)'
;MTGPPRTSPTSKPPTESSKPNDVVDNFAEELKEAFDKRRMVCGITACLKYLQTCSTDVKACILPVKLYEDVTHHIYYTLIEAYCFQNEIPLHKVDLTNDSFSFLKKLPRRKVVDMILIKSSKK
;
A
#
# COMPACT_ATOMS: atom_id res chain seq x y z
N MET A 1 44.55 28.57 -37.23
CA MET A 1 44.22 27.21 -36.77
C MET A 1 43.25 27.34 -35.60
N THR A 2 41.95 27.32 -35.90
CA THR A 2 40.85 27.51 -34.94
C THR A 2 40.31 26.14 -34.55
N GLY A 3 40.48 25.75 -33.28
CA GLY A 3 39.86 24.55 -32.71
C GLY A 3 38.39 24.81 -32.34
N PRO A 4 37.48 23.83 -32.48
CA PRO A 4 36.08 24.03 -32.13
C PRO A 4 35.86 23.98 -30.60
N PRO A 5 34.85 24.69 -30.07
CA PRO A 5 34.50 24.63 -28.66
C PRO A 5 33.83 23.27 -28.33
N ARG A 6 34.33 22.61 -27.28
CA ARG A 6 33.67 21.45 -26.65
C ARG A 6 32.39 21.91 -25.97
N THR A 7 31.23 21.53 -26.51
CA THR A 7 29.96 21.61 -25.80
C THR A 7 29.86 20.44 -24.83
N SER A 8 29.73 20.75 -23.55
CA SER A 8 29.34 19.84 -22.48
C SER A 8 27.86 19.44 -22.66
N PRO A 9 27.50 18.14 -22.62
CA PRO A 9 26.11 17.73 -22.60
C PRO A 9 25.47 18.06 -21.24
N THR A 10 24.41 18.86 -21.32
CA THR A 10 23.48 19.20 -20.26
C THR A 10 22.71 17.95 -19.81
N SER A 11 23.22 17.19 -18.85
CA SER A 11 22.39 16.25 -18.11
C SER A 11 21.62 17.01 -17.03
N LYS A 12 20.42 17.48 -17.40
CA LYS A 12 19.40 17.89 -16.43
C LYS A 12 19.21 16.73 -15.44
N PRO A 13 19.26 16.96 -14.11
CA PRO A 13 18.74 15.97 -13.17
C PRO A 13 17.24 15.78 -13.45
N PRO A 14 16.68 14.55 -13.34
CA PRO A 14 15.25 14.36 -13.42
C PRO A 14 14.60 15.12 -12.25
N THR A 15 13.91 16.20 -12.61
CA THR A 15 13.02 16.95 -11.74
C THR A 15 11.74 16.16 -11.57
N GLU A 16 11.66 15.32 -10.54
CA GLU A 16 10.37 14.92 -9.96
C GLU A 16 10.43 15.16 -8.46
N SER A 17 10.28 16.43 -8.08
CA SER A 17 9.79 16.78 -6.76
C SER A 17 8.26 16.57 -6.76
N SER A 18 7.81 15.33 -6.86
CA SER A 18 6.44 15.02 -6.46
C SER A 18 6.36 15.26 -4.97
N LYS A 19 5.45 16.14 -4.55
CA LYS A 19 5.32 16.49 -3.14
C LYS A 19 4.88 15.21 -2.41
N PRO A 20 5.29 15.00 -1.15
CA PRO A 20 4.93 13.79 -0.40
C PRO A 20 3.42 13.53 -0.34
N ASN A 21 2.59 14.56 -0.51
CA ASN A 21 1.14 14.44 -0.54
C ASN A 21 0.61 13.77 -1.82
N ASP A 22 1.25 13.99 -2.98
CA ASP A 22 0.78 13.45 -4.27
C ASP A 22 0.80 11.91 -4.29
N VAL A 23 1.77 11.30 -3.59
CA VAL A 23 1.90 9.84 -3.49
C VAL A 23 0.79 9.24 -2.62
N VAL A 24 0.46 9.90 -1.51
CA VAL A 24 -0.58 9.45 -0.59
C VAL A 24 -1.95 9.54 -1.25
N ASP A 25 -2.21 10.63 -1.99
CA ASP A 25 -3.48 10.82 -2.68
C ASP A 25 -3.66 9.82 -3.82
N ASN A 26 -2.62 9.58 -4.65
CA ASN A 26 -2.65 8.53 -5.68
C ASN A 26 -2.93 7.15 -5.08
N PHE A 27 -2.32 6.82 -3.94
CA PHE A 27 -2.55 5.55 -3.26
C PHE A 27 -3.98 5.46 -2.69
N ALA A 28 -4.49 6.55 -2.13
CA ALA A 28 -5.85 6.63 -1.63
C ALA A 28 -6.88 6.46 -2.75
N GLU A 29 -6.63 7.02 -3.94
CA GLU A 29 -7.45 6.80 -5.13
C GLU A 29 -7.46 5.33 -5.58
N GLU A 30 -6.30 4.68 -5.64
CA GLU A 30 -6.20 3.25 -5.98
C GLU A 30 -6.97 2.38 -4.97
N LEU A 31 -6.83 2.70 -3.67
CA LEU A 31 -7.52 1.99 -2.61
C LEU A 31 -9.04 2.21 -2.69
N LYS A 32 -9.49 3.42 -3.02
CA LYS A 32 -10.90 3.74 -3.24
C LYS A 32 -11.46 3.00 -4.47
N GLU A 33 -10.70 2.91 -5.55
CA GLU A 33 -11.11 2.14 -6.72
C GLU A 33 -11.24 0.63 -6.39
N ALA A 34 -10.31 0.08 -5.62
CA ALA A 34 -10.38 -1.29 -5.14
C ALA A 34 -11.58 -1.52 -4.21
N PHE A 35 -11.95 -0.51 -3.42
CA PHE A 35 -13.12 -0.52 -2.55
C PHE A 35 -14.41 -0.59 -3.38
N ASP A 36 -14.55 0.32 -4.35
CA ASP A 36 -15.73 0.41 -5.21
C ASP A 36 -15.90 -0.87 -6.06
N LYS A 37 -14.80 -1.46 -6.52
CA LYS A 37 -14.80 -2.74 -7.28
C LYS A 37 -14.92 -4.00 -6.41
N ARG A 38 -15.11 -3.86 -5.09
CA ARG A 38 -15.16 -4.97 -4.11
C ARG A 38 -13.94 -5.92 -4.20
N ARG A 39 -12.79 -5.38 -4.57
CA ARG A 39 -11.51 -6.10 -4.65
C ARG A 39 -10.73 -6.04 -3.35
N MET A 40 -11.33 -5.56 -2.26
CA MET A 40 -10.67 -5.46 -0.96
C MET A 40 -11.12 -6.56 0.00
N VAL A 41 -10.15 -7.11 0.73
CA VAL A 41 -10.39 -7.97 1.90
C VAL A 41 -9.90 -7.21 3.12
N CYS A 42 -10.72 -7.10 4.16
CA CYS A 42 -10.39 -6.32 5.37
C CYS A 42 -10.38 -7.20 6.62
N GLY A 43 -9.44 -6.91 7.53
CA GLY A 43 -9.23 -7.57 8.82
C GLY A 43 -8.27 -8.75 8.75
N ILE A 44 -7.44 -8.91 9.80
CA ILE A 44 -6.35 -9.90 9.86
C ILE A 44 -6.83 -11.31 9.52
N THR A 45 -7.86 -11.82 10.19
CA THR A 45 -8.32 -13.22 9.99
C THR A 45 -8.80 -13.48 8.56
N ALA A 46 -9.55 -12.55 7.96
CA ALA A 46 -10.06 -12.70 6.60
C ALA A 46 -8.92 -12.62 5.58
N CYS A 47 -7.96 -11.72 5.82
CA CYS A 47 -6.78 -11.56 4.98
C CYS A 47 -5.87 -12.79 5.04
N LEU A 48 -5.57 -13.32 6.23
CA LEU A 48 -4.77 -14.54 6.41
C LEU A 48 -5.42 -15.73 5.72
N LYS A 49 -6.75 -15.92 5.89
CA LYS A 49 -7.47 -16.97 5.18
C LYS A 49 -7.36 -16.82 3.66
N TYR A 50 -7.47 -15.58 3.16
CA TYR A 50 -7.34 -15.31 1.74
C TYR A 50 -5.93 -15.58 1.21
N LEU A 51 -4.88 -15.19 1.96
CA LEU A 51 -3.49 -15.45 1.61
C LEU A 51 -3.18 -16.96 1.55
N GLN A 52 -3.76 -17.75 2.45
CA GLN A 52 -3.62 -19.21 2.44
C GLN A 52 -4.25 -19.85 1.20
N THR A 53 -5.35 -19.28 0.69
CA THR A 53 -6.08 -19.86 -0.45
C THR A 53 -5.65 -19.30 -1.82
N CYS A 54 -5.26 -18.03 -1.89
CA CYS A 54 -5.09 -17.28 -3.14
C CYS A 54 -3.99 -16.22 -3.03
N SER A 55 -2.78 -16.57 -2.61
CA SER A 55 -1.65 -15.65 -2.48
C SER A 55 -1.25 -14.98 -3.81
N THR A 56 -1.34 -15.69 -4.93
CA THR A 56 -0.98 -15.19 -6.27
C THR A 56 -1.89 -14.08 -6.79
N ASP A 57 -3.10 -13.98 -6.23
CA ASP A 57 -4.11 -13.00 -6.64
C ASP A 57 -4.08 -11.74 -5.76
N VAL A 58 -3.06 -11.57 -4.91
CA VAL A 58 -2.89 -10.39 -4.07
C VAL A 58 -1.97 -9.40 -4.74
N LYS A 59 -2.47 -8.19 -5.02
CA LYS A 59 -1.70 -7.09 -5.63
C LYS A 59 -0.90 -6.32 -4.58
N ALA A 60 -1.47 -6.09 -3.41
CA ALA A 60 -0.84 -5.33 -2.33
C ALA A 60 -1.48 -5.65 -0.98
N CYS A 61 -0.70 -5.47 0.08
CA CYS A 61 -1.10 -5.51 1.47
C CYS A 61 -0.96 -4.13 2.10
N ILE A 62 -1.94 -3.72 2.89
CA ILE A 62 -1.93 -2.47 3.65
C ILE A 62 -2.03 -2.80 5.13
N LEU A 63 -1.07 -2.30 5.89
CA LEU A 63 -1.08 -2.34 7.35
C LEU A 63 -1.28 -0.92 7.89
N PRO A 64 -2.25 -0.69 8.79
CA PRO A 64 -2.37 0.58 9.47
C PRO A 64 -1.15 0.81 10.36
N VAL A 65 -0.59 2.01 10.34
CA VAL A 65 0.36 2.46 11.36
C VAL A 65 -0.44 2.69 12.64
N LYS A 66 -0.60 1.65 13.45
CA LYS A 66 -1.08 1.79 14.82
C LYS A 66 0.10 1.85 15.77
N LEU A 67 -0.04 2.64 16.83
CA LEU A 67 0.74 2.45 18.03
C LEU A 67 0.41 1.05 18.54
N TYR A 68 1.43 0.19 18.66
CA TYR A 68 1.28 -1.20 19.10
C TYR A 68 0.82 -1.22 20.57
N GLU A 69 -0.48 -1.06 20.80
CA GLU A 69 -1.05 -1.11 22.15
C GLU A 69 -1.10 -2.54 22.70
N ASP A 70 -1.02 -3.55 21.83
CA ASP A 70 -1.11 -4.98 22.17
C ASP A 70 0.00 -5.80 21.49
N VAL A 71 0.74 -6.57 22.29
CA VAL A 71 1.82 -7.48 21.86
C VAL A 71 1.31 -8.50 20.84
N THR A 72 0.06 -8.94 20.97
CA THR A 72 -0.56 -9.90 20.05
C THR A 72 -0.65 -9.31 18.63
N HIS A 73 -1.03 -8.04 18.52
CA HIS A 73 -1.08 -7.34 17.24
C HIS A 73 0.31 -7.15 16.65
N HIS A 74 1.32 -6.89 17.48
CA HIS A 74 2.71 -6.80 17.03
C HIS A 74 3.17 -8.12 16.40
N ILE A 75 2.91 -9.26 17.05
CA ILE A 75 3.25 -10.58 16.52
C ILE A 75 2.56 -10.82 15.17
N TYR A 76 1.26 -10.54 15.07
CA TYR A 76 0.55 -10.71 13.79
C TYR A 76 1.15 -9.84 12.69
N TYR A 77 1.47 -8.58 12.97
CA TYR A 77 2.03 -7.66 11.98
C TYR A 77 3.42 -8.13 11.52
N THR A 78 4.29 -8.55 12.45
CA THR A 78 5.61 -9.10 12.10
C THR A 78 5.48 -10.34 11.20
N LEU A 79 4.56 -11.25 11.52
CA LEU A 79 4.33 -12.45 10.69
C LEU A 79 3.80 -12.09 9.29
N ILE A 80 2.88 -11.13 9.20
CA ILE A 80 2.35 -10.65 7.93
C ILE A 80 3.45 -9.99 7.10
N GLU A 81 4.29 -9.16 7.73
CA GLU A 81 5.41 -8.50 7.06
C GLU A 81 6.40 -9.51 6.48
N ALA A 82 6.79 -10.51 7.27
CA ALA A 82 7.65 -11.59 6.80
C ALA A 82 7.01 -12.37 5.63
N TYR A 83 5.71 -12.69 5.73
CA TYR A 83 4.98 -13.39 4.67
C TYR A 83 4.92 -12.58 3.38
N CYS A 84 4.54 -11.30 3.46
CA CYS A 84 4.45 -10.42 2.29
C CYS A 84 5.82 -10.25 1.63
N PHE A 85 6.88 -10.09 2.43
CA PHE A 85 8.24 -10.01 1.92
C PHE A 85 8.65 -11.29 1.18
N GLN A 86 8.41 -12.46 1.77
CA GLN A 86 8.79 -13.74 1.18
C GLN A 86 8.03 -14.06 -0.12
N ASN A 87 6.80 -13.55 -0.27
CA ASN A 87 5.96 -13.79 -1.44
C ASN A 87 5.96 -12.61 -2.44
N GLU A 88 6.88 -11.65 -2.28
CA GLU A 88 6.99 -10.47 -3.15
C GLU A 88 5.69 -9.65 -3.24
N ILE A 89 4.88 -9.66 -2.17
CA ILE A 89 3.65 -8.88 -2.08
C ILE A 89 4.01 -7.49 -1.55
N PRO A 90 3.75 -6.40 -2.31
CA PRO A 90 3.97 -5.04 -1.85
C PRO A 90 3.21 -4.77 -0.55
N LEU A 91 3.92 -4.33 0.49
CA LEU A 91 3.34 -3.99 1.79
C LEU A 91 3.48 -2.49 2.07
N HIS A 92 2.35 -1.83 2.30
CA HIS A 92 2.29 -0.40 2.59
C HIS A 92 1.82 -0.18 4.02
N LYS A 93 2.67 0.47 4.83
CA LYS A 93 2.30 0.93 6.16
C LYS A 93 1.70 2.33 6.04
N VAL A 94 0.43 2.49 6.38
CA VAL A 94 -0.31 3.73 6.11
C VAL A 94 -1.03 4.20 7.37
N ASP A 95 -0.98 5.50 7.62
CA ASP A 95 -1.81 6.11 8.65
C ASP A 95 -3.24 6.29 8.13
N LEU A 96 -4.15 5.42 8.59
CA LEU A 96 -5.56 5.44 8.20
C LEU A 96 -6.34 6.59 8.86
N THR A 97 -5.72 7.39 9.73
CA THR A 97 -6.37 8.58 10.32
C THR A 97 -6.41 9.75 9.34
N ASN A 98 -5.59 9.73 8.28
CA ASN A 98 -5.58 10.75 7.24
C ASN A 98 -6.94 10.83 6.49
N ASP A 99 -7.37 12.05 6.18
CA ASP A 99 -8.64 12.35 5.52
C ASP A 99 -8.78 11.71 4.14
N SER A 100 -7.67 11.47 3.41
CA SER A 100 -7.69 10.76 2.12
C SER A 100 -8.24 9.34 2.25
N PHE A 101 -8.16 8.72 3.44
CA PHE A 101 -8.69 7.38 3.74
C PHE A 101 -10.06 7.38 4.42
N SER A 102 -10.73 8.53 4.51
CA SER A 102 -12.04 8.68 5.17
C SER A 102 -13.13 7.77 4.63
N PHE A 103 -13.03 7.32 3.37
CA PHE A 103 -13.95 6.36 2.77
C PHE A 103 -13.93 4.99 3.47
N LEU A 104 -12.81 4.60 4.10
CA LEU A 104 -12.71 3.35 4.87
C LEU A 104 -13.62 3.38 6.12
N LYS A 105 -14.01 4.56 6.61
CA LYS A 105 -15.00 4.69 7.72
C LYS A 105 -16.39 4.18 7.33
N LYS A 106 -16.66 4.03 6.02
CA LYS A 106 -17.91 3.46 5.49
C LYS A 106 -17.92 1.93 5.53
N LEU A 107 -16.78 1.29 5.80
CA LEU A 107 -16.73 -0.15 6.02
C LEU A 107 -17.58 -0.54 7.25
N PRO A 108 -18.25 -1.70 7.22
CA PRO A 108 -19.11 -2.13 8.31
C PRO A 108 -18.36 -2.13 9.65
N ARG A 109 -18.86 -1.28 10.57
CA ARG A 109 -18.27 -0.79 11.84
C ARG A 109 -17.88 -1.84 12.89
N ARG A 110 -17.86 -3.13 12.58
CA ARG A 110 -17.58 -4.19 13.56
C ARG A 110 -16.15 -4.70 13.59
N LYS A 111 -15.27 -4.23 12.71
CA LYS A 111 -13.85 -4.61 12.74
C LYS A 111 -13.02 -3.37 12.57
N VAL A 112 -12.13 -3.15 13.53
CA VAL A 112 -11.02 -2.25 13.32
C VAL A 112 -10.30 -2.75 12.05
N VAL A 113 -10.04 -1.85 11.11
CA VAL A 113 -9.42 -2.23 9.84
C VAL A 113 -7.95 -2.48 10.15
N ASP A 114 -7.61 -3.68 10.60
CA ASP A 114 -6.27 -4.03 11.09
C ASP A 114 -5.32 -4.45 9.96
N MET A 115 -5.89 -4.80 8.81
CA MET A 115 -5.16 -5.22 7.62
C MET A 115 -6.10 -5.11 6.43
N ILE A 116 -5.58 -4.71 5.27
CA ILE A 116 -6.32 -4.71 4.02
C ILE A 116 -5.50 -5.41 2.94
N LEU A 117 -6.14 -6.25 2.13
CA LEU A 117 -5.56 -6.81 0.91
C LEU A 117 -6.30 -6.27 -0.30
N ILE A 118 -5.54 -5.86 -1.32
CA ILE A 118 -6.07 -5.53 -2.64
C ILE A 118 -5.89 -6.75 -3.52
N LYS A 119 -7.00 -7.27 -4.05
CA LYS A 119 -6.99 -8.33 -5.06
C LYS A 119 -6.54 -7.79 -6.40
N SER A 120 -5.72 -8.58 -7.09
CA SER A 120 -5.38 -8.37 -8.48
C SER A 120 -6.64 -8.42 -9.35
N SER A 121 -6.78 -7.44 -10.24
CA SER A 121 -7.87 -7.45 -11.21
C SER A 121 -7.49 -8.47 -12.28
N LYS A 122 -7.93 -9.73 -12.15
CA LYS A 122 -7.83 -10.68 -13.26
C LYS A 122 -8.58 -10.09 -14.45
N LYS A 123 -7.85 -9.93 -15.56
CA LYS A 123 -8.34 -9.43 -16.84
C LYS A 123 -9.11 -10.55 -17.55
#